data_AF-A0A3C1VLG9-F1
#
_entry.id   AF-A0A3C1VLG9-F1
#
_cell.length_a   1.000
_cell.length_b   1.000
_cell.length_c   1.000
_cell.angle_alpha   90.00
_cell.angle_beta   90.00
_cell.angle_gamma   90.00
#
_symmetry.space_group_name_H-M   'P 1'
#
loop_
_entity.id
_entity.type
_entity.pdbx_description
1 polymer ?
#
loop_
_entity_poly.entity_id
_entity_poly.type
_entity_poly.pdbx_seq_one_letter_code
_entity_poly.pdbx_strand_id
1 'polypeptide(L)' 'FIACEMTVELFGYNKEDFIDGIEFAGAATYFEEASSGNHHLYM' A
#
# COMPACT_ATOMS: atom_id res chain seq x y z
N PHE A 1 2.68 7.58 -1.14
CA PHE A 1 2.37 6.33 -1.89
C PHE A 1 2.26 5.21 -0.89
N ILE A 2 1.25 4.34 -1.00
CA ILE A 2 1.06 3.23 -0.07
C ILE A 2 1.45 1.92 -0.75
N ALA A 3 2.34 1.15 -0.13
CA ALA A 3 2.66 -0.21 -0.51
C ALA A 3 1.92 -1.17 0.42
N CYS A 4 1.22 -2.17 -0.15
CA CYS A 4 0.53 -3.19 0.63
C CYS A 4 1.54 -4.08 1.36
N GLU A 5 1.63 -3.93 2.67
CA GLU A 5 2.64 -4.60 3.51
C GLU A 5 2.63 -6.13 3.30
N MET A 6 1.45 -6.74 3.37
CA MET A 6 1.29 -8.18 3.17
C MET A 6 1.77 -8.63 1.79
N THR A 7 1.59 -7.80 0.76
CA THR A 7 2.02 -8.13 -0.60
C THR A 7 3.55 -8.03 -0.72
N VAL A 8 4.16 -7.00 -0.13
CA VAL A 8 5.61 -6.86 -0.08
C VAL A 8 6.24 -8.07 0.61
N GLU A 9 5.68 -8.50 1.74
CA GLU A 9 6.12 -9.69 2.47
C GLU A 9 5.87 -10.99 1.69
N LEU A 10 4.69 -11.14 1.07
CA LEU A 10 4.33 -12.32 0.28
C LEU A 10 5.32 -12.61 -0.85
N PHE A 11 5.81 -11.56 -1.50
CA PHE A 11 6.81 -11.68 -2.56
C PHE A 11 8.26 -11.63 -2.06
N GLY A 12 8.47 -11.45 -0.75
CA GLY A 12 9.80 -11.47 -0.14
C GLY A 12 10.68 -10.28 -0.50
N TYR A 13 10.08 -9.12 -0.81
CA TYR A 13 10.82 -7.89 -1.11
C TYR A 13 11.33 -7.22 0.16
N ASN A 14 12.50 -6.57 0.08
CA ASN A 14 12.97 -5.73 1.16
C ASN A 14 12.39 -4.33 1.02
N LYS A 15 12.11 -3.67 2.16
CA LYS A 15 11.57 -2.30 2.17
C LYS A 15 12.52 -1.29 1.53
N GLU A 16 13.82 -1.58 1.53
CA GLU A 16 14.90 -0.80 0.92
C GLU A 16 14.91 -0.87 -0.62
N ASP A 17 14.23 -1.85 -1.22
CA ASP A 17 14.14 -2.01 -2.68
C ASP A 17 13.15 -1.02 -3.32
N PHE A 18 12.39 -0.28 -2.51
CA PHE A 18 11.36 0.66 -2.94
C PHE A 18 11.87 2.11 -2.99
N ILE A 19 11.16 2.95 -3.74
CA ILE A 19 11.43 4.39 -3.79
C ILE A 19 11.25 5.05 -2.41
N ASP A 20 12.01 6.11 -2.15
CA ASP A 20 11.89 6.90 -0.92
C ASP A 20 10.47 7.48 -0.75
N GLY A 21 10.01 7.58 0.50
CA GLY A 21 8.71 8.15 0.85
C GLY A 21 7.51 7.23 0.62
N ILE A 22 7.74 5.93 0.42
CA ILE A 22 6.70 4.91 0.49
C ILE A 22 6.29 4.65 1.94
N GLU A 23 4.99 4.54 2.15
CA GLU A 23 4.40 4.07 3.40
C GLU A 23 3.95 2.63 3.22
N PHE A 24 4.37 1.73 4.13
CA PHE A 24 3.92 0.35 4.13
C PHE A 24 2.71 0.25 5.04
N ALA A 25 1.56 -0.14 4.49
CA ALA A 25 0.32 -0.24 5.24
C ALA A 25 -0.55 -1.40 4.79
N GLY A 26 -1.46 -1.81 5.68
CA GLY A 26 -2.45 -2.84 5.41
C GLY A 26 -3.72 -2.30 4.76
N ALA A 27 -4.66 -3.21 4.48
CA ALA A 27 -5.93 -2.88 3.83
C ALA A 27 -6.78 -1.88 4.65
N ALA A 28 -6.73 -1.94 5.99
CA ALA A 28 -7.50 -1.04 6.84
C ALA A 28 -7.11 0.44 6.62
N THR A 29 -5.81 0.75 6.67
CA THR A 29 -5.28 2.09 6.39
C THR A 29 -5.62 2.54 4.97
N TYR A 30 -5.50 1.65 3.98
CA TYR A 30 -5.93 1.96 2.61
C TYR A 30 -7.41 2.36 2.54
N PHE A 31 -8.30 1.63 3.22
CA PHE A 31 -9.73 1.95 3.20
C PHE A 31 -10.06 3.25 3.92
N GLU A 32 -9.35 3.59 5.00
CA GLU A 32 -9.49 4.87 5.68
C GLU A 32 -9.10 6.03 4.75
N GLU A 33 -7.94 5.95 4.10
CA GLU A 33 -7.47 6.96 3.15
C GLU A 33 -8.38 7.06 1.91
N ALA A 34 -8.74 5.90 1.34
CA ALA A 34 -9.60 5.81 0.18
C ALA A 34 -11.02 6.30 0.46
N SER A 35 -11.50 6.31 1.71
CA SER A 35 -12.86 6.74 2.04
C SER A 35 -13.18 8.18 1.59
N SER A 36 -12.15 9.02 1.42
CA SER A 36 -12.27 10.39 0.93
C SER A 36 -12.38 10.49 -0.61
N GLY A 37 -12.08 9.41 -1.33
CA GLY A 37 -12.10 9.34 -2.78
C GLY A 37 -13.49 9.03 -3.36
N ASN A 38 -13.74 9.51 -4.57
CA ASN A 38 -15.05 9.35 -5.23
C ASN A 38 -15.11 8.14 -6.18
N HIS A 39 -13.96 7.58 -6.54
CA HIS A 39 -13.81 6.43 -7.43
C HIS A 39 -12.68 5.54 -6.93
N HIS A 40 -12.93 4.23 -6.84
CA HIS A 40 -11.93 3.22 -6.49
C HIS A 40 -11.87 2.20 -7.62
N LEU A 41 -10.69 2.05 -8.22
CA LEU A 41 -10.45 1.11 -9.31
C LEU A 41 -9.64 -0.06 -8.79
N TYR A 42 -9.99 -1.26 -9.23
CA TYR A 42 -9.31 -2.50 -8.87
C TYR A 42 -8.92 -3.23 -10.16
N MET A 43 -7.73 -3.82 -10.20
CA MET A 43 -7.22 -4.67 -11.29
C MET A 43 -6.86 -6.03 -10.73
#